data_AF-A0A1D2S5G4-F1
#
_entry.id   AF-A0A1D2S5G4-F1
#
_cell.length_a   1.000
_cell.length_b   1.000
_cell.length_c   1.000
_cell.angle_alpha   90.00
_cell.angle_beta   90.00
_cell.angle_gamma   90.00
#
_symmetry.space_group_name_H-M   'P 1'
#
loop_
_entity.id
_entity.type
_entity.pdbx_description
1 polymer ?
#
loop_
_entity_poly.entity_id
_entity_poly.type
_entity_poly.pdbx_seq_one_letter_code
_entity_poly.pdbx_strand_id
1 'polypeptide(L)'
;MQDEDIDDHRTTRELLETLDADYRKCYQHVIRQLNVADRTEDGLISADTEFEARQLIRAAFAYIEGATYILKVEASFNSEERGVELTPQQQHFIFEADFEINDKGEVTQKPAKIPLVKNIRFAFSIFAEANGIPHKLDTKAEWWQLLLDSIRVRDRLMHPREPSDLDVAPSETIAMIKAKGGFDAELQGLLSARAA
;
A
#
# COMPACT_ATOMS: atom_id res chain seq x y z
N MET A 1 1.95 -2.89 42.11
CA MET A 1 1.11 -2.69 40.92
C MET A 1 2.06 -2.97 39.78
N GLN A 2 2.06 -4.22 39.31
CA GLN A 2 2.97 -4.68 38.26
C GLN A 2 2.48 -4.06 36.96
N ASP A 3 3.34 -3.30 36.30
CA ASP A 3 3.16 -2.93 34.91
C ASP A 3 3.19 -4.25 34.12
N GLU A 4 2.02 -4.66 33.63
CA GLU A 4 1.94 -5.67 32.58
C GLU A 4 2.53 -5.02 31.33
N ASP A 5 3.80 -5.31 31.10
CA ASP A 5 4.46 -5.16 29.81
C ASP A 5 3.69 -6.05 28.83
N ILE A 6 2.65 -5.48 28.21
CA ILE A 6 1.94 -6.13 27.10
C ILE A 6 2.94 -6.12 25.97
N ASP A 7 3.71 -7.20 25.92
CA ASP A 7 4.61 -7.55 24.83
C ASP A 7 3.75 -7.84 23.59
N ASP A 8 3.35 -6.74 22.96
CA ASP A 8 2.57 -6.71 21.75
C ASP A 8 3.51 -7.04 20.59
N HIS A 9 3.87 -8.32 20.49
CA HIS A 9 4.65 -8.91 19.40
C HIS A 9 3.89 -8.90 18.06
N ARG A 10 3.16 -7.81 17.74
CA ARG A 10 2.55 -7.62 16.43
C ARG A 10 3.66 -7.55 15.39
N THR A 11 3.75 -8.57 14.55
CA THR A 11 4.79 -8.64 13.51
C THR A 11 4.39 -7.83 12.27
N THR A 12 5.38 -7.41 11.47
CA THR A 12 5.14 -6.84 10.13
C THR A 12 4.28 -7.76 9.26
N ARG A 13 4.43 -9.07 9.43
CA ARG A 13 3.63 -10.08 8.75
C ARG A 13 2.15 -10.02 9.14
N GLU A 14 1.83 -9.98 10.43
CA GLU A 14 0.44 -9.88 10.91
C GLU A 14 -0.25 -8.61 10.44
N LEU A 15 0.49 -7.49 10.37
CA LEU A 15 0.00 -6.25 9.78
C LEU A 15 -0.43 -6.45 8.32
N LEU A 16 0.42 -7.06 7.50
CA LEU A 16 0.12 -7.30 6.09
C LEU A 16 -1.05 -8.26 5.89
N GLU A 17 -1.09 -9.35 6.66
CA GLU A 17 -2.18 -10.33 6.62
C GLU A 17 -3.52 -9.69 7.01
N THR A 18 -3.52 -8.79 8.00
CA THR A 18 -4.71 -8.03 8.41
C THR A 18 -5.19 -7.10 7.30
N LEU A 19 -4.28 -6.30 6.71
CA LEU A 19 -4.62 -5.38 5.63
C LEU A 19 -5.13 -6.10 4.38
N ASP A 20 -4.54 -7.26 4.04
CA ASP A 20 -5.03 -8.07 2.92
C ASP A 20 -6.41 -8.66 3.22
N ALA A 21 -6.63 -9.14 4.45
CA ALA A 21 -7.93 -9.64 4.87
C ALA A 21 -9.02 -8.56 4.78
N ASP A 22 -8.71 -7.32 5.17
CA ASP A 22 -9.64 -6.20 5.08
C ASP A 22 -9.94 -5.80 3.63
N TYR A 23 -8.93 -5.78 2.76
CA TYR A 23 -9.13 -5.62 1.32
C TYR A 23 -10.04 -6.72 0.76
N ARG A 24 -9.78 -7.98 1.09
CA ARG A 24 -10.58 -9.12 0.61
C ARG A 24 -12.04 -9.05 1.07
N LYS A 25 -12.29 -8.64 2.32
CA LYS A 25 -13.67 -8.41 2.80
C LYS A 25 -14.36 -7.36 1.94
N CYS A 26 -13.75 -6.19 1.76
CA CYS A 26 -14.33 -5.13 0.92
C CYS A 26 -14.56 -5.61 -0.52
N TYR A 27 -13.62 -6.37 -1.09
CA TYR A 27 -13.75 -6.93 -2.43
C TYR A 27 -14.96 -7.87 -2.54
N GLN A 28 -15.14 -8.77 -1.56
CA GLN A 28 -16.30 -9.66 -1.52
C GLN A 28 -17.62 -8.89 -1.41
N HIS A 29 -17.66 -7.81 -0.64
CA HIS A 29 -18.85 -6.97 -0.53
C HIS A 29 -19.18 -6.28 -1.86
N VAL A 30 -18.20 -5.68 -2.53
CA VAL A 30 -18.38 -5.06 -3.86
C VAL A 30 -18.88 -6.08 -4.89
N ILE A 31 -18.25 -7.26 -4.97
CA ILE A 31 -18.67 -8.30 -5.93
C ILE A 31 -20.09 -8.81 -5.64
N ARG A 32 -20.46 -8.98 -4.37
CA ARG A 32 -21.84 -9.36 -4.01
C ARG A 32 -22.84 -8.31 -4.48
N GLN A 33 -22.55 -7.03 -4.29
CA GLN A 33 -23.44 -5.94 -4.70
C GLN A 33 -23.57 -5.85 -6.22
N LEU A 34 -22.48 -6.00 -6.98
CA LEU A 34 -22.54 -6.02 -8.45
C LEU A 34 -23.43 -7.16 -8.97
N ASN A 35 -23.30 -8.37 -8.40
CA ASN A 35 -24.14 -9.51 -8.76
C ASN A 35 -25.63 -9.31 -8.41
N VAL A 36 -25.95 -8.42 -7.45
CA VAL A 36 -27.33 -8.08 -7.06
C VAL A 36 -27.87 -6.93 -7.92
N ALA A 37 -27.05 -5.92 -8.24
CA ALA A 37 -27.41 -4.78 -9.08
C ALA A 37 -27.73 -5.18 -10.53
N ASP A 38 -27.08 -6.22 -11.06
CA ASP A 38 -27.45 -6.85 -12.35
C ASP A 38 -28.90 -7.39 -12.38
N ARG A 39 -29.60 -7.41 -11.24
CA ARG A 39 -30.98 -7.90 -11.12
C ARG A 39 -32.03 -6.80 -10.90
N THR A 40 -31.64 -5.55 -10.67
CA THR A 40 -32.59 -4.45 -10.48
C THR A 40 -32.91 -3.77 -11.81
N GLU A 41 -34.20 -3.67 -12.15
CA GLU A 41 -34.69 -3.17 -13.45
C GLU A 41 -34.35 -1.70 -13.73
N ASP A 42 -33.96 -0.94 -12.70
CA ASP A 42 -33.89 0.51 -12.75
C ASP A 42 -32.51 1.04 -13.20
N GLY A 43 -31.49 0.18 -13.31
CA GLY A 43 -30.14 0.53 -13.79
C GLY A 43 -29.37 1.58 -12.95
N LEU A 44 -29.93 2.01 -11.81
CA LEU A 44 -29.33 2.98 -10.91
C LEU A 44 -28.36 2.29 -9.94
N ILE A 45 -27.15 2.82 -9.83
CA ILE A 45 -26.16 2.37 -8.84
C ILE A 45 -26.64 2.86 -7.46
N SER A 46 -26.95 1.92 -6.55
CA SER A 46 -27.38 2.24 -5.18
C SER A 46 -26.27 2.94 -4.40
N ALA A 47 -26.62 3.85 -3.47
CA ALA A 47 -25.70 4.49 -2.53
C ALA A 47 -24.87 3.48 -1.71
N ASP A 48 -25.42 2.27 -1.50
CA ASP A 48 -24.70 1.16 -0.86
C ASP A 48 -23.51 0.69 -1.71
N THR A 49 -23.61 0.74 -3.03
CA THR A 49 -22.52 0.33 -3.94
C THR A 49 -21.36 1.32 -3.89
N GLU A 50 -21.64 2.63 -3.82
CA GLU A 50 -20.59 3.64 -3.69
C GLU A 50 -19.89 3.59 -2.32
N PHE A 51 -20.64 3.31 -1.25
CA PHE A 51 -20.04 3.09 0.07
C PHE A 51 -19.02 1.96 0.01
N GLU A 52 -19.42 0.80 -0.51
CA GLU A 52 -18.52 -0.36 -0.62
C GLU A 52 -17.33 -0.08 -1.55
N ALA A 53 -17.54 0.66 -2.64
CA ALA A 53 -16.47 1.07 -3.55
C ALA A 53 -15.43 1.97 -2.85
N ARG A 54 -15.88 2.95 -2.06
CA ARG A 54 -14.98 3.81 -1.27
C ARG A 54 -14.18 3.00 -0.25
N GLN A 55 -14.82 2.05 0.43
CA GLN A 55 -14.15 1.18 1.41
C GLN A 55 -13.12 0.26 0.75
N LEU A 56 -13.44 -0.32 -0.41
CA LEU A 56 -12.51 -1.10 -1.21
C LEU A 56 -11.25 -0.30 -1.58
N ILE A 57 -11.42 0.92 -2.09
CA ILE A 57 -10.31 1.77 -2.51
C ILE A 57 -9.42 2.12 -1.31
N ARG A 58 -10.01 2.52 -0.19
CA ARG A 58 -9.26 2.82 1.05
C ARG A 58 -8.48 1.61 1.56
N ALA A 59 -9.12 0.44 1.60
CA ALA A 59 -8.47 -0.80 2.04
C ALA A 59 -7.33 -1.22 1.09
N ALA A 60 -7.50 -1.05 -0.22
CA ALA A 60 -6.47 -1.35 -1.20
C ALA A 60 -5.22 -0.46 -1.01
N PHE A 61 -5.41 0.83 -0.77
CA PHE A 61 -4.29 1.74 -0.52
C PHE A 61 -3.60 1.48 0.82
N ALA A 62 -4.37 1.18 1.88
CA ALA A 62 -3.79 0.80 3.17
C ALA A 62 -2.91 -0.45 3.02
N TYR A 63 -3.36 -1.46 2.28
CA TYR A 63 -2.53 -2.63 1.95
C TYR A 63 -1.27 -2.25 1.16
N ILE A 64 -1.40 -1.47 0.09
CA ILE A 64 -0.25 -1.10 -0.77
C ILE A 64 0.80 -0.34 0.03
N GLU A 65 0.38 0.60 0.88
CA GLU A 65 1.25 1.37 1.78
C GLU A 65 1.93 0.45 2.81
N GLY A 66 1.16 -0.45 3.44
CA GLY A 66 1.71 -1.44 4.37
C GLY A 66 2.74 -2.37 3.72
N ALA A 67 2.41 -2.95 2.56
CA ALA A 67 3.32 -3.81 1.80
C ALA A 67 4.60 -3.06 1.38
N THR A 68 4.46 -1.80 0.94
CA THR A 68 5.58 -0.94 0.57
C THR A 68 6.52 -0.69 1.75
N TYR A 69 5.97 -0.41 2.94
CA TYR A 69 6.75 -0.23 4.15
C TYR A 69 7.49 -1.52 4.53
N ILE A 70 6.80 -2.66 4.51
CA ILE A 70 7.36 -3.96 4.89
C ILE A 70 8.48 -4.38 3.95
N LEU A 71 8.36 -4.15 2.64
CA LEU A 71 9.45 -4.40 1.69
C LEU A 71 10.74 -3.67 2.08
N LYS A 72 10.65 -2.45 2.60
CA LYS A 72 11.82 -1.68 3.02
C LYS A 72 12.43 -2.21 4.30
N VAL A 73 11.59 -2.56 5.28
CA VAL A 73 12.04 -3.17 6.53
C VAL A 73 12.74 -4.51 6.25
N GLU A 74 12.13 -5.35 5.42
CA GLU A 74 12.74 -6.60 4.96
C GLU A 74 14.04 -6.36 4.19
N ALA A 75 14.12 -5.31 3.35
CA ALA A 75 15.36 -4.98 2.66
C ALA A 75 16.49 -4.68 3.66
N SER A 76 16.20 -3.96 4.75
CA SER A 76 17.18 -3.69 5.81
C SER A 76 17.70 -5.00 6.43
N PHE A 77 16.79 -5.88 6.88
CA PHE A 77 17.18 -7.17 7.48
C PHE A 77 17.96 -8.06 6.50
N ASN A 78 17.47 -8.21 5.27
CA ASN A 78 18.13 -9.02 4.25
C ASN A 78 19.52 -8.47 3.89
N SER A 79 19.68 -7.14 3.86
CA SER A 79 20.97 -6.52 3.55
C SER A 79 22.03 -6.85 4.60
N GLU A 80 21.65 -6.85 5.88
CA GLU A 80 22.52 -7.24 6.98
C GLU A 80 22.87 -8.73 6.93
N GLU A 81 21.86 -9.60 6.78
CA GLU A 81 22.08 -11.06 6.72
C GLU A 81 22.95 -11.49 5.53
N ARG A 82 22.84 -10.79 4.39
CA ARG A 82 23.56 -11.12 3.15
C ARG A 82 24.85 -10.35 2.97
N GLY A 83 25.19 -9.42 3.87
CA GLY A 83 26.36 -8.56 3.75
C GLY A 83 26.31 -7.60 2.55
N VAL A 84 25.11 -7.19 2.13
CA VAL A 84 24.91 -6.17 1.10
C VAL A 84 24.90 -4.80 1.76
N GLU A 85 25.85 -3.93 1.40
CA GLU A 85 25.97 -2.61 2.02
C GLU A 85 24.96 -1.64 1.40
N LEU A 86 23.97 -1.22 2.19
CA LEU A 86 23.06 -0.13 1.82
C LEU A 86 23.68 1.22 2.20
N THR A 87 23.58 2.19 1.30
CA THR A 87 24.06 3.56 1.55
C THR A 87 23.30 4.22 2.70
N PRO A 88 23.90 5.16 3.44
CA PRO A 88 23.21 5.93 4.47
C PRO A 88 21.95 6.62 3.96
N GLN A 89 21.94 7.07 2.70
CA GLN A 89 20.77 7.68 2.08
C GLN A 89 19.63 6.68 1.86
N GLN A 90 19.93 5.44 1.46
CA GLN A 90 18.92 4.38 1.35
C GLN A 90 18.35 4.02 2.74
N GLN A 91 19.21 3.88 3.75
CA GLN A 91 18.79 3.60 5.12
C GLN A 91 17.85 4.69 5.67
N HIS A 92 18.11 5.96 5.36
CA HIS A 92 17.23 7.07 5.73
C HIS A 92 15.80 6.91 5.19
N PHE A 93 15.65 6.50 3.92
CA PHE A 93 14.34 6.32 3.29
C PHE A 93 13.62 5.02 3.68
N ILE A 94 14.33 4.02 4.21
CA ILE A 94 13.73 2.77 4.70
C ILE A 94 12.77 3.06 5.86
N PHE A 95 13.21 3.84 6.85
CA PHE A 95 12.46 4.07 8.09
C PHE A 95 11.44 5.21 8.04
N GLU A 96 11.30 5.89 6.90
CA GLU A 96 10.36 7.02 6.71
C GLU A 96 10.47 8.10 7.80
N ALA A 97 11.69 8.37 8.23
CA ALA A 97 12.02 9.26 9.32
C ALA A 97 12.89 10.42 8.84
N ASP A 98 12.49 11.65 9.15
CA ASP A 98 13.35 12.83 9.05
C ASP A 98 13.78 13.27 10.46
N PHE A 99 14.93 13.94 10.53
CA PHE A 99 15.46 14.49 11.77
C PHE A 99 15.52 16.01 11.69
N GLU A 100 15.20 16.68 12.80
CA GLU A 100 15.38 18.11 12.95
C GLU A 100 15.98 18.44 14.33
N ILE A 101 16.53 19.64 14.47
CA ILE A 101 17.04 20.13 15.74
C ILE A 101 16.01 21.12 16.27
N ASN A 102 15.50 20.85 17.47
CA ASN A 102 14.51 21.72 18.11
C ASN A 102 15.18 22.96 18.74
N ASP A 103 14.37 23.88 19.28
CA ASP A 103 14.86 25.13 19.91
C ASP A 103 15.75 24.92 21.15
N LYS A 104 15.81 23.69 21.68
CA LYS A 104 16.68 23.30 22.79
C LYS A 104 18.01 22.69 22.34
N GLY A 105 18.22 22.55 21.03
CA GLY A 105 19.40 21.89 20.47
C GLY A 105 19.32 20.36 20.49
N GLU A 106 18.14 19.77 20.69
CA GLU A 106 17.94 18.32 20.74
C GLU A 106 17.50 17.79 19.36
N VAL A 107 17.98 16.61 18.97
CA VAL A 107 17.54 15.94 17.75
C VAL A 107 16.16 15.32 17.98
N THR A 108 15.18 15.71 17.17
CA THR A 108 13.83 15.15 17.17
C THR A 108 13.54 14.48 15.83
N GLN A 109 12.73 13.42 15.87
CA GLN A 109 12.29 12.69 14.69
C GLN A 109 10.91 13.19 14.25
N LYS A 110 10.69 13.31 12.95
CA LYS A 110 9.37 13.54 12.35
C LYS A 110 9.13 12.56 11.20
N PRO A 111 7.86 12.25 10.86
CA PRO A 111 7.56 11.43 9.70
C PRO A 111 8.05 12.09 8.40
N ALA A 112 8.81 11.34 7.60
CA ALA A 112 9.23 11.78 6.28
C ALA A 112 8.03 11.74 5.32
N LYS A 113 7.82 12.82 4.57
CA LYS A 113 6.74 12.88 3.56
C LYS A 113 7.25 12.34 2.22
N ILE A 114 7.19 11.02 2.05
CA ILE A 114 7.58 10.36 0.79
C ILE A 114 6.34 10.20 -0.10
N PRO A 115 6.31 10.74 -1.34
CA PRO A 115 5.19 10.50 -2.26
C PRO A 115 5.04 9.01 -2.57
N LEU A 116 3.82 8.47 -2.45
CA LEU A 116 3.53 7.03 -2.56
C LEU A 116 4.17 6.38 -3.80
N VAL A 117 4.02 7.00 -4.97
CA VAL A 117 4.58 6.47 -6.24
C VAL A 117 6.11 6.31 -6.17
N LYS A 118 6.80 7.27 -5.55
CA LYS A 118 8.25 7.19 -5.36
C LYS A 118 8.60 6.14 -4.29
N ASN A 119 7.80 6.05 -3.24
CA ASN A 119 8.01 5.08 -2.16
C ASN A 119 7.88 3.64 -2.66
N ILE A 120 6.86 3.35 -3.49
CA ILE A 120 6.69 2.02 -4.12
C ILE A 120 7.92 1.67 -4.98
N ARG A 121 8.33 2.57 -5.87
CA ARG A 121 9.53 2.33 -6.71
C ARG A 121 10.78 2.08 -5.87
N PHE A 122 10.97 2.88 -4.82
CA PHE A 122 12.09 2.75 -3.91
C PHE A 122 12.05 1.40 -3.18
N ALA A 123 10.90 1.01 -2.61
CA ALA A 123 10.73 -0.24 -1.88
C ALA A 123 11.04 -1.48 -2.73
N PHE A 124 10.53 -1.54 -3.97
CA PHE A 124 10.84 -2.64 -4.88
C PHE A 124 12.33 -2.67 -5.25
N SER A 125 12.94 -1.50 -5.51
CA SER A 125 14.36 -1.40 -5.87
C SER A 125 15.26 -1.84 -4.71
N ILE A 126 15.02 -1.32 -3.50
CA ILE A 126 15.89 -1.59 -2.35
C ILE A 126 15.77 -3.03 -1.88
N PHE A 127 14.57 -3.63 -1.96
CA PHE A 127 14.40 -5.05 -1.68
C PHE A 127 15.13 -5.93 -2.69
N ALA A 128 15.05 -5.60 -3.98
CA ALA A 128 15.77 -6.33 -5.02
C ALA A 128 17.29 -6.25 -4.81
N GLU A 129 17.80 -5.05 -4.53
CA GLU A 129 19.22 -4.79 -4.25
C GLU A 129 19.71 -5.57 -3.03
N ALA A 130 19.00 -5.49 -1.90
CA ALA A 130 19.33 -6.20 -0.66
C ALA A 130 19.36 -7.73 -0.83
N ASN A 131 18.64 -8.27 -1.82
CA ASN A 131 18.58 -9.70 -2.11
C ASN A 131 19.41 -10.11 -3.34
N GLY A 132 20.12 -9.18 -3.99
CA GLY A 132 20.89 -9.48 -5.21
C GLY A 132 20.03 -9.89 -6.41
N ILE A 133 18.75 -9.52 -6.43
CA ILE A 133 17.81 -9.89 -7.47
C ILE A 133 17.91 -8.88 -8.63
N PRO A 134 18.10 -9.30 -9.88
CA PRO A 134 18.05 -8.42 -11.04
C PRO A 134 16.58 -8.09 -11.41
N HIS A 135 15.82 -7.55 -10.45
CA HIS A 135 14.42 -7.19 -10.63
C HIS A 135 14.26 -5.69 -10.88
N LYS A 136 13.37 -5.35 -11.81
CA LYS A 136 12.95 -3.99 -12.07
C LYS A 136 11.44 -3.96 -12.20
N LEU A 137 10.81 -3.18 -11.33
CA LEU A 137 9.37 -2.96 -11.36
C LEU A 137 8.91 -2.48 -12.75
N ASP A 138 7.98 -3.21 -13.38
CA ASP A 138 7.46 -2.85 -14.69
C ASP A 138 6.43 -1.72 -14.60
N THR A 139 6.93 -0.50 -14.72
CA THR A 139 6.08 0.68 -14.69
C THR A 139 5.51 1.08 -16.06
N LYS A 140 5.61 0.19 -17.05
CA LYS A 140 4.94 0.33 -18.36
C LYS A 140 3.71 -0.55 -18.47
N ALA A 141 3.53 -1.50 -17.56
CA ALA A 141 2.36 -2.36 -17.50
C ALA A 141 1.07 -1.56 -17.23
N GLU A 142 -0.07 -2.05 -17.74
CA GLU A 142 -1.39 -1.42 -17.61
C GLU A 142 -1.73 -1.14 -16.12
N TRP A 143 -1.46 -2.10 -15.23
CA TRP A 143 -1.77 -2.00 -13.81
C TRP A 143 -1.10 -0.79 -13.15
N TRP A 144 0.11 -0.41 -13.61
CA TRP A 144 0.83 0.73 -13.06
C TRP A 144 0.12 2.04 -13.38
N GLN A 145 -0.35 2.20 -14.62
CA GLN A 145 -1.12 3.39 -15.00
C GLN A 145 -2.45 3.44 -14.24
N LEU A 146 -3.14 2.31 -14.09
CA LEU A 146 -4.37 2.21 -13.30
C LEU A 146 -4.13 2.57 -11.82
N LEU A 147 -2.98 2.21 -11.26
CA LEU A 147 -2.60 2.63 -9.91
C LEU A 147 -2.44 4.15 -9.81
N LEU A 148 -1.75 4.78 -10.78
CA LEU A 148 -1.57 6.23 -10.81
C LEU A 148 -2.91 6.97 -10.90
N ASP A 149 -3.85 6.46 -11.69
CA ASP A 149 -5.19 7.04 -11.80
C ASP A 149 -5.99 6.83 -10.50
N SER A 150 -5.87 5.64 -9.88
CA SER A 150 -6.52 5.32 -8.61
C SER A 150 -6.01 6.17 -7.44
N ILE A 151 -4.75 6.65 -7.48
CA ILE A 151 -4.22 7.58 -6.47
C ILE A 151 -5.03 8.88 -6.45
N ARG A 152 -5.46 9.39 -7.61
CA ARG A 152 -6.29 10.59 -7.67
C ARG A 152 -7.65 10.38 -7.01
N VAL A 153 -8.22 9.18 -7.19
CA VAL A 153 -9.47 8.77 -6.55
C VAL A 153 -9.30 8.70 -5.04
N ARG A 154 -8.21 8.06 -4.56
CA ARG A 154 -7.88 8.05 -3.13
C ARG A 154 -7.75 9.47 -2.57
N ASP A 155 -7.04 10.35 -3.26
CA ASP A 155 -6.76 11.70 -2.77
C ASP A 155 -8.05 12.48 -2.50
N ARG A 156 -9.02 12.45 -3.43
CA ARG A 156 -10.33 13.08 -3.23
C ARG A 156 -11.17 12.38 -2.16
N LEU A 157 -11.08 11.05 -2.04
CA LEU A 157 -11.79 10.28 -1.01
C LEU A 157 -11.26 10.50 0.41
N MET A 158 -9.98 10.87 0.56
CA MET A 158 -9.33 11.14 1.85
C MET A 158 -9.40 12.61 2.25
N HIS A 159 -9.53 13.51 1.27
CA HIS A 159 -9.59 14.95 1.50
C HIS A 159 -10.75 15.58 0.70
N PRO A 160 -12.00 15.15 0.93
CA PRO A 160 -13.15 15.64 0.17
C PRO A 160 -13.38 17.12 0.44
N ARG A 161 -13.63 17.89 -0.62
CA ARG A 161 -13.92 19.32 -0.61
C ARG A 161 -15.36 19.60 -1.02
N GLU A 162 -15.95 18.72 -1.81
CA GLU A 162 -17.34 18.77 -2.26
C GLU A 162 -17.99 17.37 -2.26
N PRO A 163 -19.33 17.27 -2.27
CA PRO A 163 -20.02 15.97 -2.25
C PRO A 163 -19.59 15.02 -3.39
N SER A 164 -19.36 15.56 -4.59
CA SER A 164 -18.90 14.82 -5.78
C SER A 164 -17.53 14.17 -5.59
N ASP A 165 -16.71 14.62 -4.65
CA ASP A 165 -15.45 13.95 -4.30
C ASP A 165 -15.67 12.57 -3.70
N LEU A 166 -16.90 12.24 -3.26
CA LEU A 166 -17.26 10.93 -2.71
C LEU A 166 -17.88 9.98 -3.73
N ASP A 167 -18.26 10.48 -4.92
CA ASP A 167 -18.86 9.67 -5.98
C ASP A 167 -17.79 8.73 -6.54
N VAL A 168 -18.07 7.44 -6.71
CA VAL A 168 -17.10 6.48 -7.26
C VAL A 168 -17.72 5.77 -8.45
N ALA A 169 -17.16 6.04 -9.64
CA ALA A 169 -17.60 5.40 -10.86
C ALA A 169 -17.20 3.90 -10.87
N PRO A 170 -18.02 3.01 -11.45
CA PRO A 170 -17.66 1.60 -11.57
C PRO A 170 -16.30 1.35 -12.23
N SER A 171 -15.92 2.19 -13.20
CA SER A 171 -14.62 2.12 -13.86
C SER A 171 -13.46 2.42 -12.91
N GLU A 172 -13.63 3.31 -11.92
CA GLU A 172 -12.62 3.59 -10.89
C GLU A 172 -12.46 2.40 -9.95
N THR A 173 -13.56 1.75 -9.57
CA THR A 173 -13.53 0.52 -8.77
C THR A 173 -12.80 -0.61 -9.52
N ILE A 174 -13.12 -0.82 -10.79
CA ILE A 174 -12.46 -1.82 -11.65
C ILE A 174 -10.96 -1.49 -11.82
N ALA A 175 -10.62 -0.22 -12.03
CA ALA A 175 -9.24 0.24 -12.13
C ALA A 175 -8.45 -0.10 -10.86
N MET A 176 -9.01 0.16 -9.67
CA MET A 176 -8.36 -0.16 -8.40
C MET A 176 -8.18 -1.67 -8.21
N ILE A 177 -9.17 -2.50 -8.58
CA ILE A 177 -9.06 -3.96 -8.49
C ILE A 177 -7.91 -4.46 -9.39
N LYS A 178 -7.83 -3.99 -10.64
CA LYS A 178 -6.76 -4.35 -11.57
C LYS A 178 -5.39 -3.85 -11.10
N ALA A 179 -5.33 -2.62 -10.59
CA ALA A 179 -4.10 -2.02 -10.06
C ALA A 179 -3.56 -2.81 -8.87
N LYS A 180 -4.43 -3.19 -7.92
CA LYS A 180 -4.05 -4.08 -6.80
C LYS A 180 -3.61 -5.45 -7.30
N GLY A 181 -4.35 -6.08 -8.20
CA GLY A 181 -3.97 -7.38 -8.76
C GLY A 181 -2.58 -7.36 -9.43
N GLY A 182 -2.26 -6.29 -10.17
CA GLY A 182 -0.93 -6.12 -10.75
C GLY A 182 0.17 -5.87 -9.71
N PHE A 183 -0.11 -5.05 -8.68
CA PHE A 183 0.81 -4.84 -7.57
C PHE A 183 1.13 -6.15 -6.84
N ASP A 184 0.12 -6.97 -6.54
CA ASP A 184 0.29 -8.28 -5.90
C ASP A 184 1.12 -9.24 -6.76
N ALA A 185 0.89 -9.24 -8.08
CA ALA A 185 1.64 -10.09 -9.00
C ALA A 185 3.13 -9.71 -9.02
N GLU A 186 3.45 -8.41 -9.05
CA GLU A 186 4.83 -7.92 -8.97
C GLU A 186 5.47 -8.24 -7.62
N LEU A 187 4.73 -8.00 -6.52
CA LEU A 187 5.19 -8.31 -5.16
C LEU A 187 5.50 -9.81 -5.03
N GLN A 188 4.58 -10.67 -5.47
CA GLN A 188 4.77 -12.13 -5.44
C GLN A 188 5.94 -12.57 -6.32
N GLY A 189 6.10 -11.97 -7.50
CA GLY A 189 7.22 -12.23 -8.40
C GLY A 189 8.56 -11.92 -7.73
N LEU A 190 8.66 -10.76 -7.07
CA LEU A 190 9.84 -10.34 -6.33
C LEU A 190 10.15 -11.24 -5.13
N LEU A 191 9.14 -11.58 -4.33
CA LEU A 191 9.28 -12.48 -3.17
C LEU A 191 9.68 -13.90 -3.59
N SER A 192 9.16 -14.39 -4.71
CA SER A 192 9.50 -15.72 -5.23
C SER A 192 10.95 -15.77 -5.75
N ALA A 193 11.43 -14.68 -6.36
CA ALA A 193 12.81 -14.57 -6.83
C ALA A 193 13.84 -14.55 -5.69
N ARG A 194 13.45 -14.12 -4.47
CA ARG A 194 14.30 -14.21 -3.26
C ARG A 194 14.55 -15.65 -2.81
N ALA A 195 13.56 -16.53 -3.01
CA ALA A 195 13.59 -17.91 -2.52
C ALA A 195 14.36 -18.88 -3.45
N ALA A 196 14.74 -18.41 -4.64
CA ALA A 196 15.52 -19.15 -5.63
C ALA A 196 17.02 -18.95 -5.43
#